data_AF-A0A962TB59-F1
#
_entry.id   AF-A0A962TB59-F1
#
_cell.length_a   1.000
_cell.length_b   1.000
_cell.length_c   1.000
_cell.angle_alpha   90.00
_cell.angle_beta   90.00
_cell.angle_gamma   90.00
#
_symmetry.space_group_name_H-M   'P 1'
#
loop_
_entity.id
_entity.type
_entity.pdbx_description
1 polymer ?
#
loop_
_entity_poly.entity_id
_entity_poly.type
_entity_poly.pdbx_seq_one_letter_code
_entity_poly.pdbx_strand_id
1 'polypeptide(L)'
;GCVRAHHLQARFAAEQGDHAAAVKTMRQAAEQEPDYLPELLPEIIASYRQLGEIGELRAFLQQLAGERPGVGAELALFDLVREIDGEKAASAYAAAQLASSPSLNMLLRSIDLNATMPPGTADGLFEGMRPHIQKLLDEKPVYQCGQCGFAAKTLHWQCPSCRRWSTIRRRPDCLPL
;
A
#
# COMPACT_ATOMS: atom_id res chain seq x y z
N GLY A 1 9.24 19.44 0.45
CA GLY A 1 10.30 19.12 -0.53
C GLY A 1 9.71 18.29 -1.65
N CYS A 2 10.44 18.02 -2.74
CA CYS A 2 9.94 17.17 -3.82
C CYS A 2 9.98 15.69 -3.37
N VAL A 3 8.84 15.00 -3.33
CA VAL A 3 8.73 13.59 -2.88
C VAL A 3 9.69 12.67 -3.62
N ARG A 4 9.83 12.87 -4.94
CA ARG A 4 10.77 12.11 -5.75
C ARG A 4 12.21 12.25 -5.26
N ALA A 5 12.61 13.46 -4.84
CA ALA A 5 13.95 13.70 -4.34
C ALA A 5 14.17 12.95 -3.01
N HIS A 6 13.21 13.01 -2.10
CA HIS A 6 13.29 12.24 -0.85
C HIS A 6 13.29 10.73 -1.09
N HIS A 7 12.48 10.23 -2.03
CA HIS A 7 12.48 8.81 -2.41
C HIS A 7 13.86 8.40 -2.93
N LEU A 8 14.42 9.14 -3.89
CA LEU A 8 15.75 8.83 -4.45
C LEU A 8 16.86 8.93 -3.39
N GLN A 9 16.82 9.96 -2.55
CA GLN A 9 17.79 10.15 -1.47
C GLN A 9 17.75 8.99 -0.47
N ALA A 10 16.56 8.57 -0.07
CA ALA A 10 16.41 7.51 0.90
C ALA A 10 16.75 6.14 0.30
N ARG A 11 16.47 5.91 -0.98
CA ARG A 11 16.99 4.73 -1.70
C ARG A 11 18.51 4.70 -1.73
N PHE A 12 19.15 5.83 -2.03
CA PHE A 12 20.60 5.93 -2.03
C PHE A 12 21.21 5.69 -0.63
N ALA A 13 20.56 6.18 0.42
CA ALA A 13 20.97 5.91 1.80
C ALA A 13 20.83 4.41 2.16
N ALA A 14 19.72 3.78 1.77
CA ALA A 14 19.51 2.35 1.98
C ALA A 14 20.53 1.49 1.20
N GLU A 15 20.87 1.87 -0.03
CA GLU A 15 21.91 1.20 -0.84
C GLU A 15 23.31 1.31 -0.21
N GLN A 16 23.56 2.33 0.62
CA GLN A 16 24.78 2.47 1.41
C GLN A 16 24.74 1.77 2.77
N GLY A 17 23.62 1.12 3.11
CA GLY A 17 23.40 0.48 4.40
C GLY A 17 22.91 1.42 5.51
N ASP A 18 22.72 2.72 5.23
CA ASP A 18 22.14 3.67 6.18
C ASP A 18 20.61 3.61 6.15
N HIS A 19 20.07 2.49 6.62
CA HIS A 19 18.63 2.25 6.68
C HIS A 19 17.91 3.18 7.66
N ALA A 20 18.60 3.65 8.71
CA ALA A 20 18.02 4.61 9.67
C ALA A 20 17.76 5.96 9.01
N ALA A 21 18.71 6.49 8.24
CA ALA A 21 18.51 7.72 7.49
C ALA A 21 17.46 7.54 6.38
N ALA A 22 17.42 6.36 5.73
CA ALA A 22 16.42 6.04 4.73
C ALA A 22 14.99 6.11 5.31
N VAL A 23 14.73 5.40 6.41
CA VAL A 23 13.43 5.41 7.11
C VAL A 23 13.04 6.83 7.51
N LYS A 24 13.95 7.58 8.14
CA LYS A 24 13.67 8.95 8.57
C LYS A 24 13.24 9.84 7.41
N THR A 25 13.97 9.78 6.30
CA THR A 25 13.71 10.61 5.11
C THR A 25 12.39 10.22 4.44
N MET A 26 12.09 8.91 4.34
CA MET A 26 10.85 8.43 3.73
C MET A 26 9.62 8.72 4.59
N ARG A 27 9.72 8.63 5.92
CA ARG A 27 8.62 9.03 6.82
C ARG A 27 8.25 10.49 6.66
N GLN A 28 9.25 11.38 6.61
CA GLN A 28 9.01 12.81 6.35
C GLN A 28 8.38 13.05 4.97
N ALA A 29 8.75 12.27 3.96
CA ALA A 29 8.14 12.35 2.64
C ALA A 29 6.68 11.87 2.64
N ALA A 30 6.38 10.78 3.34
CA ALA A 30 5.04 10.22 3.49
C ALA A 30 4.08 11.17 4.24
N GLU A 31 4.59 11.89 5.24
CA GLU A 31 3.81 12.91 5.95
C GLU A 31 3.49 14.13 5.06
N GLN A 32 4.44 14.53 4.21
CA GLN A 32 4.30 15.70 3.33
C GLN A 32 3.38 15.44 2.13
N GLU A 33 3.54 14.31 1.44
CA GLU A 33 2.69 13.94 0.32
C GLU A 33 2.21 12.48 0.41
N PRO A 34 1.14 12.25 1.18
CA PRO A 34 0.58 10.93 1.47
C PRO A 34 0.13 10.17 0.23
N ASP A 35 -0.26 10.86 -0.85
CA ASP A 35 -0.69 10.23 -2.11
C ASP A 35 0.40 9.34 -2.75
N TYR A 36 1.66 9.51 -2.34
CA TYR A 36 2.81 8.74 -2.81
C TYR A 36 3.28 7.68 -1.81
N LEU A 37 2.59 7.52 -0.68
CA LEU A 37 2.93 6.53 0.33
C LEU A 37 3.02 5.09 -0.23
N PRO A 38 2.14 4.60 -1.13
CA PRO A 38 2.26 3.24 -1.68
C PRO A 38 3.62 2.95 -2.34
N GLU A 39 4.26 3.99 -2.87
CA GLU A 39 5.54 3.94 -3.58
C GLU A 39 6.73 4.09 -2.65
N LEU A 40 6.51 4.57 -1.43
CA LEU A 40 7.54 4.65 -0.39
C LEU A 40 7.49 3.43 0.54
N LEU A 41 6.31 2.81 0.70
CA LEU A 41 6.08 1.69 1.61
C LEU A 41 7.05 0.50 1.39
N PRO A 42 7.31 0.02 0.16
CA PRO A 42 8.20 -1.13 -0.04
C PRO A 42 9.60 -0.89 0.54
N GLU A 43 10.20 0.26 0.26
CA GLU A 43 11.52 0.62 0.77
C GLU A 43 11.52 0.93 2.28
N ILE A 44 10.46 1.55 2.81
CA ILE A 44 10.29 1.74 4.27
C ILE A 44 10.29 0.39 4.97
N ILE A 45 9.45 -0.55 4.51
CA ILE A 45 9.32 -1.91 5.06
C ILE A 45 10.67 -2.63 4.98
N ALA A 46 11.33 -2.58 3.83
CA ALA A 46 12.63 -3.21 3.63
C ALA A 46 13.68 -2.64 4.59
N SER A 47 13.73 -1.31 4.77
CA SER A 47 14.70 -0.66 5.65
C SER A 47 14.45 -0.99 7.13
N TYR A 48 13.18 -1.00 7.58
CA TYR A 48 12.84 -1.45 8.93
C TYR A 48 13.23 -2.91 9.18
N ARG A 49 13.03 -3.78 8.19
CA ARG A 49 13.46 -5.19 8.28
C ARG A 49 14.97 -5.33 8.40
N GLN A 50 15.76 -4.55 7.66
CA GLN A 50 17.22 -4.54 7.78
C GLN A 50 17.71 -4.02 9.13
N LEU A 51 16.98 -3.09 9.74
CA LEU A 51 17.26 -2.60 11.10
C LEU A 51 16.83 -3.59 12.20
N GLY A 52 16.01 -4.59 11.88
CA GLY A 52 15.40 -5.49 12.88
C GLY A 52 14.29 -4.82 13.71
N GLU A 53 13.84 -3.63 13.32
CA GLU A 53 12.89 -2.79 14.06
C GLU A 53 11.43 -3.07 13.65
N ILE A 54 11.03 -4.35 13.71
CA ILE A 54 9.70 -4.79 13.25
C ILE A 54 8.56 -4.22 14.11
N GLY A 55 8.80 -4.01 15.41
CA GLY A 55 7.81 -3.38 16.31
C GLY A 55 7.50 -1.93 15.90
N GLU A 56 8.53 -1.16 15.56
CA GLU A 56 8.38 0.22 15.08
C GLU A 56 7.69 0.27 13.71
N LEU A 57 8.03 -0.66 12.81
CA LEU A 57 7.31 -0.81 11.54
C LEU A 57 5.82 -1.06 11.76
N ARG A 58 5.46 -1.97 12.67
CA ARG A 58 4.06 -2.29 12.99
C ARG A 58 3.34 -1.05 13.52
N ALA A 59 3.94 -0.34 14.48
CA ALA A 59 3.36 0.87 15.04
C ALA A 59 3.14 1.97 13.97
N PHE A 60 4.14 2.16 13.09
CA PHE A 60 4.05 3.10 11.99
C PHE A 60 2.91 2.76 11.02
N LEU A 61 2.80 1.50 10.61
CA LEU A 61 1.72 1.05 9.72
C LEU A 61 0.33 1.14 10.38
N GLN A 62 0.23 0.84 11.68
CA GLN A 62 -1.01 1.00 12.45
C GLN A 62 -1.47 2.46 12.50
N GLN A 63 -0.54 3.38 12.78
CA GLN A 63 -0.84 4.81 12.78
C GLN A 63 -1.33 5.25 11.40
N LEU A 64 -0.60 4.90 10.33
CA LEU A 64 -0.97 5.27 8.96
C LEU A 64 -2.32 4.70 8.52
N ALA A 65 -2.59 3.42 8.82
CA ALA A 65 -3.85 2.78 8.47
C ALA A 65 -5.05 3.42 9.20
N GLY A 66 -4.85 3.91 10.43
CA GLY A 66 -5.88 4.60 11.21
C GLY A 66 -6.11 6.05 10.77
N GLU A 67 -5.04 6.80 10.49
CA GLU A 67 -5.14 8.20 10.10
C GLU A 67 -5.57 8.38 8.63
N ARG A 68 -5.17 7.45 7.76
CA ARG A 68 -5.31 7.57 6.30
C ARG A 68 -5.67 6.22 5.68
N PRO A 69 -6.89 5.72 5.93
CA PRO A 69 -7.33 4.45 5.35
C PRO A 69 -7.32 4.54 3.82
N GLY A 70 -6.88 3.47 3.17
CA GLY A 70 -6.98 3.33 1.72
C GLY A 70 -5.80 3.79 0.91
N VAL A 71 -4.72 4.19 1.59
CA VAL A 71 -3.46 4.62 0.99
C VAL A 71 -2.45 3.47 1.02
N GLY A 72 -2.90 2.23 1.28
CA GLY A 72 -2.10 0.99 1.17
C GLY A 72 -1.43 0.54 2.46
N ALA A 73 -1.39 1.38 3.51
CA ALA A 73 -0.82 1.01 4.80
C ALA A 73 -1.56 -0.16 5.45
N GLU A 74 -2.88 -0.23 5.26
CA GLU A 74 -3.72 -1.34 5.72
C GLU A 74 -3.34 -2.70 5.09
N LEU A 75 -2.95 -2.71 3.81
CA LEU A 75 -2.52 -3.93 3.13
C LEU A 75 -1.14 -4.38 3.62
N ALA A 76 -0.22 -3.43 3.79
CA ALA A 76 1.09 -3.70 4.37
C ALA A 76 0.99 -4.22 5.81
N LEU A 77 0.08 -3.65 6.61
CA LEU A 77 -0.17 -4.10 7.97
C LEU A 77 -0.80 -5.50 7.99
N PHE A 78 -1.73 -5.81 7.10
CA PHE A 78 -2.28 -7.16 6.94
C PHE A 78 -1.16 -8.18 6.67
N ASP A 79 -0.27 -7.89 5.72
CA ASP A 79 0.84 -8.77 5.38
C ASP A 79 1.79 -8.97 6.58
N LEU A 80 2.07 -7.90 7.33
CA LEU A 80 2.91 -7.95 8.53
C LEU A 80 2.27 -8.74 9.69
N VAL A 81 0.96 -8.53 9.94
CA VAL A 81 0.20 -9.29 10.95
C VAL A 81 0.17 -10.77 10.59
N ARG A 82 -0.02 -11.10 9.31
CA ARG A 82 0.02 -12.50 8.84
C ARG A 82 1.38 -13.15 9.11
N GLU A 83 2.46 -12.43 8.84
CA GLU A 83 3.83 -12.90 9.03
C GLU A 83 4.16 -13.14 10.51
N ILE A 84 3.79 -12.21 11.39
CA ILE A 84 4.20 -12.23 12.82
C ILE A 84 3.21 -12.99 13.69
N ASP A 85 1.92 -12.71 13.53
CA ASP A 85 0.85 -13.19 14.41
C ASP A 85 0.06 -14.37 13.79
N GLY A 86 0.31 -14.68 12.52
CA GLY A 86 -0.28 -15.81 11.80
C GLY A 86 -1.59 -15.51 11.08
N GLU A 87 -2.07 -16.51 10.33
CA GLU A 87 -3.22 -16.39 9.43
C GLU A 87 -4.53 -16.01 10.13
N LYS A 88 -4.78 -16.55 11.33
CA LYS A 88 -6.00 -16.23 12.10
C LYS A 88 -6.06 -14.76 12.49
N ALA A 89 -4.93 -14.19 12.91
CA ALA A 89 -4.84 -12.78 13.27
C ALA A 89 -5.01 -11.88 12.04
N ALA A 90 -4.41 -12.25 10.91
CA ALA A 90 -4.58 -11.53 9.65
C ALA A 90 -6.03 -11.56 9.14
N SER A 91 -6.71 -12.71 9.25
CA SER A 91 -8.13 -12.85 8.90
C SER A 91 -9.01 -11.94 9.78
N ALA A 92 -8.78 -11.92 11.09
CA ALA A 92 -9.50 -11.03 12.00
C ALA A 92 -9.24 -9.55 11.68
N TYR A 93 -8.00 -9.19 11.36
CA TYR A 93 -7.63 -7.83 10.94
C TYR A 93 -8.35 -7.43 9.64
N ALA A 94 -8.32 -8.28 8.61
CA ALA A 94 -9.00 -8.00 7.35
C ALA A 94 -10.52 -7.85 7.54
N ALA A 95 -11.15 -8.70 8.36
CA ALA A 95 -12.57 -8.59 8.68
C ALA A 95 -12.90 -7.25 9.38
N ALA A 96 -12.10 -6.85 10.37
CA ALA A 96 -12.28 -5.56 11.04
C ALA A 96 -12.11 -4.39 10.08
N GLN A 97 -11.14 -4.48 9.15
CA GLN A 97 -10.87 -3.40 8.21
C GLN A 97 -11.91 -3.30 7.09
N LEU A 98 -12.44 -4.42 6.62
CA LEU A 98 -13.54 -4.44 5.66
C LEU A 98 -14.85 -3.95 6.27
N ALA A 99 -15.05 -4.17 7.58
CA ALA A 99 -16.20 -3.63 8.30
C ALA A 99 -16.14 -2.11 8.47
N SER A 100 -14.93 -1.53 8.58
CA SER A 100 -14.73 -0.10 8.74
C SER A 100 -14.68 0.64 7.40
N SER A 101 -14.11 0.03 6.35
CA SER A 101 -13.95 0.64 5.03
C SER A 101 -13.98 -0.41 3.91
N PRO A 102 -14.82 -0.27 2.87
CA PRO A 102 -14.83 -1.20 1.75
C PRO A 102 -13.53 -1.12 0.94
N SER A 103 -12.84 -2.23 0.72
CA SER A 103 -11.60 -2.31 -0.07
C SER A 103 -11.56 -3.57 -0.93
N LEU A 104 -11.30 -3.41 -2.23
CA LEU A 104 -11.21 -4.54 -3.16
C LEU A 104 -9.88 -5.30 -3.01
N ASN A 105 -8.75 -4.64 -2.73
CA ASN A 105 -7.51 -5.35 -2.46
C ASN A 105 -7.59 -6.10 -1.13
N MET A 106 -8.21 -5.55 -0.08
CA MET A 106 -8.37 -6.27 1.18
C MET A 106 -9.29 -7.49 1.02
N LEU A 107 -10.34 -7.39 0.20
CA LEU A 107 -11.16 -8.56 -0.17
C LEU A 107 -10.33 -9.60 -0.92
N LEU A 108 -9.54 -9.19 -1.89
CA LEU A 108 -8.67 -10.10 -2.64
C LEU A 108 -7.66 -10.80 -1.72
N ARG A 109 -7.02 -10.06 -0.80
CA ARG A 109 -6.11 -10.60 0.22
C ARG A 109 -6.81 -11.58 1.17
N SER A 110 -8.06 -11.31 1.52
CA SER A 110 -8.87 -12.22 2.35
C SER A 110 -9.18 -13.53 1.64
N ILE A 111 -9.46 -13.49 0.34
CA ILE A 111 -9.67 -14.69 -0.49
C ILE A 111 -8.36 -15.47 -0.60
N ASP A 112 -7.25 -14.80 -0.93
CA ASP A 112 -5.93 -15.43 -1.02
C ASP A 112 -5.50 -16.09 0.30
N LEU A 113 -5.85 -15.48 1.45
CA LEU A 113 -5.61 -16.06 2.78
C LEU A 113 -6.53 -17.25 3.07
N ASN A 114 -7.78 -17.22 2.61
CA ASN A 114 -8.70 -18.35 2.79
C ASN A 114 -8.18 -19.62 2.09
N ALA A 115 -7.54 -19.47 0.94
CA ALA A 115 -6.95 -20.59 0.19
C ALA A 115 -5.81 -21.33 0.93
N THR A 116 -5.17 -20.70 1.93
CA THR A 116 -4.11 -21.34 2.73
C THR A 116 -4.62 -21.98 4.02
N MET A 117 -5.87 -21.68 4.40
CA MET A 117 -6.51 -22.24 5.59
C MET A 117 -7.17 -23.60 5.30
N PRO A 118 -7.51 -24.39 6.35
CA PRO A 118 -8.23 -25.65 6.16
C PRO A 118 -9.53 -25.44 5.37
N PRO A 119 -9.86 -26.35 4.44
CA PRO A 119 -10.96 -26.14 3.52
C PRO A 119 -12.31 -26.04 4.24
N GLY A 120 -13.10 -25.05 3.84
CA GLY A 120 -14.43 -24.75 4.32
C GLY A 120 -15.52 -25.01 3.27
N THR A 121 -16.76 -24.83 3.67
CA THR A 121 -17.93 -25.02 2.79
C THR A 121 -18.06 -23.95 1.70
N ALA A 122 -17.37 -22.81 1.85
CA ALA A 122 -17.50 -21.65 0.96
C ALA A 122 -16.31 -21.46 0.00
N ASP A 123 -15.29 -22.32 0.05
CA ASP A 123 -14.03 -22.11 -0.70
C ASP A 123 -14.27 -22.00 -2.21
N GLY A 124 -15.12 -22.87 -2.77
CA GLY A 124 -15.46 -22.82 -4.19
C GLY A 124 -16.15 -21.52 -4.62
N LEU A 125 -16.91 -20.88 -3.71
CA LEU A 125 -17.51 -19.57 -3.97
C LEU A 125 -16.43 -18.47 -3.96
N PHE A 126 -15.53 -18.47 -2.98
CA PHE A 126 -14.46 -17.48 -2.88
C PHE A 126 -13.49 -17.55 -4.06
N GLU A 127 -13.06 -18.75 -4.44
CA GLU A 127 -12.23 -18.98 -5.62
C GLU A 127 -12.93 -18.51 -6.91
N GLY A 128 -14.24 -18.74 -7.02
CA GLY A 128 -15.05 -18.25 -8.13
C GLY A 128 -15.13 -16.72 -8.21
N MET A 129 -15.12 -16.01 -7.07
CA MET A 129 -15.19 -14.54 -7.01
C MET A 129 -13.85 -13.86 -7.33
N ARG A 130 -12.72 -14.50 -7.01
CA ARG A 130 -11.36 -13.97 -7.19
C ARG A 130 -11.10 -13.31 -8.56
N PRO A 131 -11.33 -13.98 -9.72
CA PRO A 131 -11.05 -13.38 -11.03
C PRO A 131 -11.93 -12.17 -11.35
N HIS A 132 -13.15 -12.11 -10.81
CA HIS A 132 -14.05 -10.96 -11.00
C HIS A 132 -13.57 -9.73 -10.23
N ILE A 133 -13.13 -9.92 -8.99
CA ILE A 133 -12.55 -8.85 -8.18
C ILE A 133 -11.26 -8.33 -8.84
N GLN A 134 -10.39 -9.24 -9.31
CA GLN A 134 -9.17 -8.85 -10.03
C GLN A 134 -9.48 -8.00 -11.27
N LYS A 135 -10.49 -8.39 -12.07
CA LYS A 135 -10.90 -7.61 -13.24
C LYS A 135 -11.37 -6.20 -12.88
N LEU A 136 -12.13 -6.05 -11.78
CA LEU A 136 -12.55 -4.74 -11.28
C LEU A 136 -11.39 -3.85 -10.85
N LEU A 137 -10.32 -4.45 -10.29
CA LEU A 137 -9.07 -3.75 -9.96
C LEU A 137 -8.33 -3.32 -11.23
N ASP A 138 -8.22 -4.22 -12.22
CA ASP A 138 -7.45 -3.99 -13.44
C ASP A 138 -8.05 -2.91 -14.36
N GLU A 139 -9.37 -2.72 -14.34
CA GLU A 139 -10.07 -1.76 -15.19
C GLU A 139 -9.93 -0.29 -14.73
N LYS A 140 -9.48 -0.04 -13.48
CA LYS A 140 -9.46 1.32 -12.91
C LYS A 140 -8.07 1.97 -12.99
N PRO A 141 -7.95 3.18 -13.58
CA PRO A 141 -6.71 3.93 -13.47
C PRO A 141 -6.52 4.44 -12.04
N VAL A 142 -5.41 4.04 -11.42
CA VAL A 142 -5.07 4.35 -10.03
C VAL A 142 -4.61 5.81 -9.88
N TYR A 143 -4.02 6.40 -10.92
CA TYR A 143 -3.45 7.74 -10.89
C TYR A 143 -4.08 8.68 -11.91
N GLN A 144 -4.10 9.97 -11.58
CA GLN A 144 -4.56 11.03 -12.46
C GLN A 144 -3.73 12.31 -12.28
N CYS A 145 -3.43 12.97 -13.40
CA CYS A 145 -2.83 14.30 -13.41
C CYS A 145 -3.86 15.35 -12.99
N GLY A 146 -3.63 16.05 -11.88
CA GLY A 146 -4.48 17.14 -11.41
C GLY A 146 -4.44 18.41 -12.28
N GLN A 147 -3.60 18.45 -13.33
CA GLN A 147 -3.49 19.60 -14.24
C GLN A 147 -4.14 19.37 -15.61
N CYS A 148 -4.08 18.16 -16.15
CA CYS A 148 -4.61 17.87 -17.50
C CYS A 148 -5.54 16.65 -17.56
N GLY A 149 -5.78 15.98 -16.43
CA GLY A 149 -6.68 14.83 -16.36
C GLY A 149 -6.13 13.51 -16.90
N PHE A 150 -4.89 13.48 -17.43
CA PHE A 150 -4.24 12.25 -17.88
C PHE A 150 -4.28 11.17 -16.78
N ALA A 151 -4.80 9.99 -17.11
CA ALA A 151 -4.97 8.89 -16.17
C ALA A 151 -4.01 7.74 -16.50
N ALA A 152 -3.46 7.09 -15.47
CA ALA A 152 -2.51 6.00 -15.60
C ALA A 152 -2.71 4.94 -14.52
N LYS A 153 -2.21 3.73 -14.78
CA LYS A 153 -2.18 2.63 -13.81
C LYS A 153 -0.95 2.68 -12.90
N THR A 154 0.13 3.29 -13.37
CA THR A 154 1.38 3.47 -12.64
C THR A 154 1.68 4.95 -12.44
N LEU A 155 2.43 5.27 -11.39
CA LEU A 155 2.85 6.62 -11.12
C LEU A 155 3.86 7.10 -12.18
N HIS A 156 3.54 8.22 -12.82
CA HIS A 156 4.49 8.96 -13.64
C HIS A 156 4.86 10.27 -12.94
N TRP A 157 6.13 10.40 -12.55
CA TRP A 157 6.64 11.63 -11.92
C TRP A 157 6.54 12.87 -12.81
N GLN A 158 6.68 12.68 -14.12
CA GLN A 158 6.41 13.69 -15.14
C GLN A 158 5.21 13.23 -15.96
N CYS A 159 4.18 14.08 -16.06
CA CYS A 159 2.98 13.73 -16.83
C CYS A 159 3.31 13.56 -18.32
N PRO A 160 3.01 12.40 -18.95
CA PRO A 160 3.24 12.19 -20.38
C PRO A 160 2.47 13.15 -21.28
N SER A 161 1.31 13.65 -20.83
CA SER A 161 0.46 14.57 -21.60
C SER A 161 0.93 16.02 -21.47
N CYS A 162 0.87 16.62 -20.28
CA CYS A 162 1.18 18.05 -20.10
C CYS A 162 2.64 18.35 -19.74
N ARG A 163 3.50 17.32 -19.62
CA ARG A 163 4.94 17.40 -19.29
C ARG A 163 5.29 18.06 -17.95
N ARG A 164 4.30 18.32 -17.10
CA ARG A 164 4.50 18.88 -15.75
C ARG A 164 4.95 17.80 -14.77
N TRP A 165 5.81 18.20 -13.84
CA TRP A 165 6.33 17.36 -12.76
C TRP A 165 5.42 17.40 -11.54
N SER A 166 5.35 16.29 -10.80
CA SER A 166 4.66 16.19 -9.50
C SER A 166 3.17 16.56 -9.54
N THR A 167 2.51 16.31 -10.68
CA THR A 167 1.09 16.62 -10.89
C THR A 167 0.19 15.39 -10.88
N ILE A 168 0.78 14.18 -10.97
CA ILE A 168 0.04 12.91 -10.99
C ILE A 168 -0.08 12.41 -9.56
N ARG A 169 -1.32 12.19 -9.12
CA ARG A 169 -1.68 11.74 -7.76
C ARG A 169 -2.62 10.55 -7.86
N ARG A 170 -2.75 9.78 -6.78
CA ARG A 170 -3.76 8.73 -6.69
C ARG A 170 -5.16 9.35 -6.81
N ARG A 171 -6.08 8.69 -7.51
CA ARG A 171 -7.46 9.19 -7.66
C ARG A 171 -8.22 9.03 -6.33
N PRO A 172 -8.88 10.08 -5.81
CA PRO A 172 -9.69 9.98 -4.58
C PRO A 172 -10.91 9.08 -4.75
N ASP A 173 -11.52 9.09 -5.94
CA ASP A 173 -12.79 8.39 -6.23
C ASP A 173 -12.60 6.89 -6.51
N CYS A 174 -11.36 6.41 -6.51
CA CYS A 174 -11.14 4.98 -6.41
C CYS A 174 -11.41 4.62 -4.95
N LEU A 175 -12.52 3.91 -4.70
CA LEU A 175 -12.70 3.07 -3.51
C LEU A 175 -11.33 2.55 -3.09
N PRO A 176 -10.95 2.67 -1.81
CA PRO A 176 -9.59 2.40 -1.38
C PRO A 176 -9.25 1.00 -1.86
N LEU A 177 -8.45 0.95 -2.93
CA LEU A 177 -8.12 -0.31 -3.57
C LEU A 177 -7.36 -1.07 -2.51
#